data_AF-A0A3D5BZJ0-F1
#
_entry.id   AF-A0A3D5BZJ0-F1
#
_cell.length_a   1.000
_cell.length_b   1.000
_cell.length_c   1.000
_cell.angle_alpha   90.00
_cell.angle_beta   90.00
_cell.angle_gamma   90.00
#
_symmetry.space_group_name_H-M   'P 1'
#
loop_
_entity.id
_entity.type
_entity.pdbx_description
1 polymer ?
#
loop_
_entity_poly.entity_id
_entity_poly.type
_entity_poly.pdbx_seq_one_letter_code
_entity_poly.pdbx_strand_id
1 'polypeptide(L)'
;MLSVAVEAARAGGGELIDRFDTDLDVQWKTWQGEKSIVTDADFAADQAIRKVLGRHVPSHTIFSEEFPEGDVLGDDVWVIDPLDGTDNYSRGQPQFCVSVAHTRAGVADVAVIYDPIRDEMFSATAGSASMLNGHHIEVTTRTDPSDCSVAWAQRGVNPDDEVRFNAALAEAARVFYRIRMTGSSAIETAWVAAG
;
A
#
# COMPACT_ATOMS: atom_id res chain seq x y z
N MET A 1 7.12 -17.38 -5.54
CA MET A 1 6.69 -15.97 -5.66
C MET A 1 6.35 -15.37 -4.31
N LEU A 2 5.46 -15.95 -3.50
CA LEU A 2 5.10 -15.37 -2.19
C LEU A 2 6.30 -15.12 -1.26
N SER A 3 7.20 -16.09 -1.10
CA SER A 3 8.41 -15.93 -0.28
C SER A 3 9.33 -14.80 -0.78
N VAL A 4 9.39 -14.59 -2.09
CA VAL A 4 10.15 -13.49 -2.71
C VAL A 4 9.48 -12.15 -2.40
N ALA A 5 8.15 -12.08 -2.47
CA ALA A 5 7.39 -10.89 -2.11
C ALA A 5 7.61 -10.51 -0.63
N VAL A 6 7.53 -11.50 0.28
CA VAL A 6 7.80 -11.32 1.71
C VAL A 6 9.23 -10.82 1.98
N GLU A 7 10.23 -11.43 1.35
CA GLU A 7 11.63 -10.98 1.49
C GLU A 7 11.81 -9.55 0.99
N ALA A 8 11.19 -9.21 -0.14
CA ALA A 8 11.28 -7.88 -0.74
C ALA A 8 10.61 -6.83 0.15
N ALA A 9 9.40 -7.10 0.64
CA ALA A 9 8.68 -6.20 1.55
C ALA A 9 9.44 -5.98 2.87
N ARG A 10 10.05 -7.03 3.44
CA ARG A 10 10.90 -6.88 4.64
C ARG A 10 12.16 -6.07 4.38
N ALA A 11 12.77 -6.21 3.21
CA ALA A 11 13.93 -5.40 2.84
C ALA A 11 13.56 -3.91 2.72
N GLY A 12 12.46 -3.59 2.04
CA GLY A 12 11.94 -2.21 1.98
C GLY A 12 11.58 -1.67 3.38
N GLY A 13 10.86 -2.46 4.17
CA GLY A 13 10.44 -2.05 5.51
C GLY A 13 11.61 -1.84 6.48
N GLY A 14 12.72 -2.55 6.30
CA GLY A 14 13.96 -2.29 7.04
C GLY A 14 14.52 -0.90 6.77
N GLU A 15 14.62 -0.50 5.49
CA GLU A 15 15.08 0.85 5.12
C GLU A 15 14.16 1.95 5.67
N LEU A 16 12.85 1.69 5.69
CA LEU A 16 11.86 2.61 6.27
C LEU A 16 12.03 2.77 7.78
N ILE A 17 12.25 1.67 8.51
CA ILE A 17 12.47 1.71 9.97
C ILE A 17 13.76 2.43 10.31
N ASP A 18 14.84 2.15 9.59
CA ASP A 18 16.16 2.75 9.84
C ASP A 18 16.16 4.29 9.65
N ARG A 19 15.23 4.80 8.83
CA ARG A 19 15.08 6.24 8.53
C ARG A 19 13.91 6.93 9.23
N PHE A 20 13.03 6.17 9.87
CA PHE A 20 11.85 6.73 10.51
C PHE A 20 12.24 7.63 11.69
N ASP A 21 11.61 8.81 11.79
CA ASP A 21 11.91 9.82 12.82
C ASP A 21 13.36 10.37 12.77
N THR A 22 13.96 10.36 11.57
CA THR A 22 15.26 10.98 11.27
C THR A 22 15.09 12.23 10.40
N ASP A 23 16.18 12.94 10.10
CA ASP A 23 16.17 14.06 9.16
C ASP A 23 15.96 13.54 7.72
N LEU A 24 14.74 13.69 7.19
CA LEU A 24 14.34 13.26 5.84
C LEU A 24 14.52 14.38 4.80
N ASP A 25 14.89 14.02 3.57
CA ASP A 25 14.80 14.93 2.41
C ASP A 25 13.41 14.82 1.80
N VAL A 26 12.52 15.75 2.13
CA VAL A 26 11.13 15.78 1.64
C VAL A 26 11.01 16.66 0.40
N GLN A 27 10.54 16.07 -0.69
CA GLN A 27 10.32 16.74 -1.97
C GLN A 27 8.86 16.65 -2.40
N TRP A 28 8.42 17.61 -3.22
CA TRP A 28 7.10 17.57 -3.85
C TRP A 28 7.22 16.98 -5.25
N LYS A 29 6.41 15.97 -5.55
CA LYS A 29 6.22 15.43 -6.91
C LYS A 29 4.86 15.84 -7.46
N THR A 30 4.74 15.83 -8.78
CA THR A 30 3.45 16.04 -9.45
C THR A 30 3.24 14.98 -10.52
N TRP A 31 2.19 14.19 -10.38
CA TRP A 31 1.82 13.15 -11.33
C TRP A 31 0.38 13.37 -11.79
N GLN A 32 0.15 13.45 -13.10
CA GLN A 32 -1.18 13.70 -13.68
C GLN A 32 -1.93 14.91 -13.08
N GLY A 33 -1.20 15.92 -12.61
CA GLY A 33 -1.76 17.13 -11.97
C GLY A 33 -1.94 17.02 -10.46
N GLU A 34 -1.66 15.86 -9.86
CA GLU A 34 -1.75 15.63 -8.42
C GLU A 34 -0.41 15.88 -7.75
N LYS A 35 -0.41 16.75 -6.74
CA LYS A 35 0.74 16.99 -5.89
C LYS A 35 0.75 15.99 -4.75
N SER A 36 1.84 15.27 -4.62
CA SER A 36 2.14 14.45 -3.45
C SER A 36 3.58 14.70 -3.01
N ILE A 37 3.92 14.21 -1.83
CA ILE A 37 5.29 14.26 -1.33
C ILE A 37 5.99 12.94 -1.64
N VAL A 38 7.32 13.00 -1.70
CA VAL A 38 8.23 11.87 -1.77
C VAL A 38 9.44 12.17 -0.89
N THR A 39 10.05 11.15 -0.30
CA THR A 39 11.24 11.29 0.54
C THR A 39 12.39 10.43 0.05
N ASP A 40 13.59 10.66 0.59
CA ASP A 40 14.74 9.78 0.37
C ASP A 40 14.51 8.34 0.90
N ALA A 41 13.59 8.16 1.85
CA ALA A 41 13.19 6.85 2.34
C ALA A 41 12.41 6.02 1.29
N ASP A 42 11.52 6.65 0.49
CA ASP A 42 10.79 5.99 -0.61
C ASP A 42 11.78 5.39 -1.62
N PHE A 43 12.80 6.16 -2.00
CA PHE A 43 13.84 5.70 -2.93
C PHE A 43 14.74 4.61 -2.33
N ALA A 44 15.08 4.70 -1.05
CA ALA A 44 15.87 3.68 -0.37
C ALA A 44 15.12 2.35 -0.29
N ALA A 45 13.84 2.38 0.09
CA ALA A 45 12.98 1.21 0.14
C ALA A 45 12.80 0.58 -1.25
N ASP A 46 12.54 1.38 -2.30
CA ASP A 46 12.44 0.89 -3.68
C ASP A 46 13.71 0.16 -4.14
N GLN A 47 14.90 0.75 -3.88
CA GLN A 47 16.18 0.13 -4.22
C GLN A 47 16.40 -1.20 -3.50
N ALA A 48 16.06 -1.28 -2.21
CA ALA A 48 16.18 -2.51 -1.43
C ALA A 48 15.25 -3.61 -1.98
N ILE A 49 14.00 -3.26 -2.30
CA ILE A 49 13.03 -4.15 -2.91
C ILE A 49 13.53 -4.66 -4.27
N ARG A 50 13.97 -3.76 -5.17
CA ARG A 50 14.53 -4.11 -6.49
C ARG A 50 15.73 -5.02 -6.40
N LYS A 51 16.60 -4.82 -5.40
CA LYS A 51 17.76 -5.70 -5.15
C LYS A 51 17.33 -7.12 -4.76
N VAL A 52 16.24 -7.28 -4.00
CA VAL A 52 15.69 -8.62 -3.71
C VAL A 52 15.12 -9.25 -4.98
N LEU A 53 14.26 -8.52 -5.70
CA LEU A 53 13.62 -9.04 -6.91
C LEU A 53 14.65 -9.38 -7.99
N GLY A 54 15.64 -8.53 -8.24
CA GLY A 54 16.69 -8.78 -9.23
C GLY A 54 17.55 -10.02 -8.95
N ARG A 55 17.63 -10.48 -7.69
CA ARG A 55 18.33 -11.73 -7.34
C ARG A 55 17.49 -12.97 -7.65
N HIS A 56 16.18 -12.90 -7.48
CA HIS A 56 15.29 -14.07 -7.55
C HIS A 56 14.56 -14.19 -8.89
N VAL A 57 14.25 -13.07 -9.53
CA VAL A 57 13.40 -12.96 -10.72
C VAL A 57 13.94 -11.92 -11.71
N PRO A 58 15.21 -12.04 -12.16
CA PRO A 58 15.89 -11.01 -12.96
C PRO A 58 15.25 -10.71 -14.33
N SER A 59 14.38 -11.58 -14.84
CA SER A 59 13.68 -11.40 -16.12
C SER A 59 12.29 -10.77 -15.99
N HIS A 60 11.78 -10.57 -14.77
CA HIS A 60 10.43 -10.02 -14.56
C HIS A 60 10.46 -8.49 -14.65
N THR A 61 9.35 -7.89 -15.06
CA THR A 61 9.19 -6.43 -15.06
C THR A 61 8.96 -5.94 -13.63
N ILE A 62 9.51 -4.78 -13.28
CA ILE A 62 9.28 -4.12 -12.00
C ILE A 62 8.67 -2.75 -12.27
N PHE A 63 7.39 -2.59 -11.91
CA PHE A 63 6.63 -1.36 -11.98
C PHE A 63 6.45 -0.81 -10.55
N SER A 64 7.11 0.30 -10.24
CA SER A 64 7.07 0.91 -8.91
C SER A 64 6.48 2.31 -8.97
N GLU A 65 5.84 2.79 -7.90
CA GLU A 65 5.34 4.17 -7.81
C GLU A 65 6.43 5.20 -8.17
N GLU A 66 7.64 5.03 -7.65
CA GLU A 66 8.74 6.00 -7.85
C GLU A 66 9.43 5.84 -9.21
N PHE A 67 9.27 4.68 -9.84
CA PHE A 67 9.85 4.37 -11.14
C PHE A 67 8.86 3.51 -11.95
N PRO A 68 7.82 4.13 -12.52
CA PRO A 68 6.75 3.45 -13.25
C PRO A 68 7.22 3.11 -14.67
N GLU A 69 8.15 2.17 -14.77
CA GLU A 69 8.67 1.65 -16.03
C GLU A 69 8.01 0.32 -16.40
N GLY A 70 7.75 0.13 -17.70
CA GLY A 70 7.16 -1.11 -18.23
C GLY A 70 5.64 -1.08 -18.32
N ASP A 71 5.08 -2.22 -18.73
CA ASP A 71 3.63 -2.43 -18.86
C ASP A 71 3.12 -3.27 -17.68
N VAL A 72 2.18 -2.72 -16.90
CA VAL A 72 1.55 -3.41 -15.78
C VAL A 72 0.74 -4.64 -16.20
N LEU A 73 0.38 -4.72 -17.50
CA LEU A 73 -0.34 -5.84 -18.11
C LEU A 73 0.60 -6.87 -18.77
N GLY A 74 1.92 -6.73 -18.57
CA GLY A 74 2.90 -7.71 -19.03
C GLY A 74 2.74 -9.10 -18.42
N ASP A 75 3.51 -10.06 -18.94
CA ASP A 75 3.39 -11.48 -18.57
C ASP A 75 3.72 -11.76 -17.10
N ASP A 76 4.84 -11.26 -16.57
CA ASP A 76 5.19 -11.36 -15.15
C ASP A 76 5.68 -9.99 -14.65
N VAL A 77 4.85 -9.32 -13.84
CA VAL A 77 5.10 -7.94 -13.40
C VAL A 77 5.01 -7.86 -11.88
N TRP A 78 6.00 -7.20 -11.28
CA TRP A 78 5.96 -6.81 -9.88
C TRP A 78 5.48 -5.37 -9.76
N VAL A 79 4.35 -5.17 -9.08
CA VAL A 79 3.76 -3.87 -8.80
C VAL A 79 4.09 -3.49 -7.36
N ILE A 80 4.71 -2.34 -7.17
CA ILE A 80 5.37 -1.99 -5.92
C ILE A 80 4.99 -0.58 -5.51
N ASP A 81 4.60 -0.44 -4.24
CA ASP A 81 4.60 0.83 -3.54
C ASP A 81 5.60 0.69 -2.37
N PRO A 82 6.78 1.32 -2.48
CA PRO A 82 7.84 1.18 -1.49
C PRO A 82 7.49 1.85 -0.15
N LEU A 83 6.54 2.79 -0.14
CA LEU A 83 6.08 3.52 1.04
C LEU A 83 4.65 4.05 0.84
N ASP A 84 3.64 3.22 1.11
CA ASP A 84 2.27 3.71 1.20
C ASP A 84 2.11 4.45 2.54
N GLY A 85 1.67 5.71 2.46
CA GLY A 85 1.58 6.60 3.61
C GLY A 85 2.78 7.53 3.80
N THR A 86 3.44 7.97 2.72
CA THR A 86 4.54 8.96 2.77
C THR A 86 4.18 10.22 3.58
N ASP A 87 2.92 10.69 3.51
CA ASP A 87 2.44 11.84 4.29
C ASP A 87 2.53 11.60 5.80
N ASN A 88 2.10 10.42 6.24
CA ASN A 88 2.24 9.98 7.62
C ASN A 88 3.71 9.82 8.02
N TYR A 89 4.48 9.12 7.18
CA TYR A 89 5.89 8.83 7.42
C TYR A 89 6.72 10.12 7.63
N SER A 90 6.58 11.10 6.73
CA SER A 90 7.28 12.40 6.79
C SER A 90 6.92 13.24 8.02
N ARG A 91 5.83 12.91 8.72
CA ARG A 91 5.35 13.60 9.93
C ARG A 91 5.55 12.77 11.20
N GLY A 92 6.31 11.68 11.12
CA GLY A 92 6.54 10.79 12.26
C GLY A 92 5.28 10.04 12.71
N GLN A 93 4.26 9.90 11.84
CA GLN A 93 3.06 9.16 12.17
C GLN A 93 3.27 7.67 11.86
N PRO A 94 3.07 6.76 12.84
CA PRO A 94 3.42 5.34 12.73
C PRO A 94 2.36 4.51 11.98
N GLN A 95 1.95 4.97 10.81
CA GLN A 95 0.94 4.32 9.97
C GLN A 95 1.33 4.43 8.50
N PHE A 96 2.18 3.50 8.08
CA PHE A 96 2.71 3.37 6.73
C PHE A 96 3.15 1.91 6.51
N CYS A 97 3.27 1.49 5.25
CA CYS A 97 3.65 0.12 4.92
C CYS A 97 4.39 0.02 3.59
N VAL A 98 4.97 -1.14 3.33
CA VAL A 98 5.44 -1.55 2.01
C VAL A 98 4.39 -2.44 1.36
N SER A 99 4.06 -2.19 0.09
CA SER A 99 3.16 -3.04 -0.71
C SER A 99 3.93 -3.65 -1.89
N VAL A 100 3.86 -4.99 -2.01
CA VAL A 100 4.50 -5.72 -3.11
C VAL A 100 3.52 -6.76 -3.65
N ALA A 101 3.17 -6.63 -4.92
CA ALA A 101 2.32 -7.58 -5.63
C ALA A 101 3.01 -8.12 -6.88
N HIS A 102 2.69 -9.36 -7.25
CA HIS A 102 3.04 -9.95 -8.53
C HIS A 102 1.77 -10.21 -9.32
N THR A 103 1.75 -9.77 -10.58
CA THR A 103 0.68 -10.06 -11.54
C THR A 103 1.21 -10.94 -12.66
N ARG A 104 0.33 -11.81 -13.17
CA ARG A 104 0.56 -12.58 -14.40
C ARG A 104 -0.46 -12.17 -15.46
N ALA A 105 0.00 -11.58 -16.56
CA ALA A 105 -0.87 -11.04 -17.61
C ALA A 105 -2.00 -10.13 -17.04
N GLY A 106 -1.62 -9.24 -16.12
CA GLY A 106 -2.55 -8.31 -15.44
C GLY A 106 -3.41 -8.93 -14.33
N VAL A 107 -3.31 -10.24 -14.04
CA VAL A 107 -4.06 -10.90 -12.96
C VAL A 107 -3.16 -11.08 -11.74
N ALA A 108 -3.60 -10.60 -10.56
CA ALA A 108 -2.85 -10.75 -9.32
C ALA A 108 -2.62 -12.24 -8.98
N ASP A 109 -1.35 -12.61 -8.74
CA ASP A 109 -0.90 -13.98 -8.42
C ASP A 109 -0.54 -14.08 -6.92
N VAL A 110 0.32 -13.17 -6.44
CA VAL A 110 0.64 -13.04 -5.00
C VAL A 110 0.69 -11.57 -4.61
N ALA A 111 0.38 -11.27 -3.35
CA ALA A 111 0.51 -9.93 -2.80
C ALA A 111 0.91 -9.98 -1.32
N VAL A 112 1.69 -8.98 -0.90
CA VAL A 112 2.01 -8.73 0.50
C VAL A 112 1.89 -7.24 0.81
N ILE A 113 1.42 -6.95 2.03
CA ILE A 113 1.42 -5.62 2.63
C ILE A 113 2.11 -5.78 3.97
N TYR A 114 3.18 -5.02 4.20
CA TYR A 114 3.99 -5.11 5.40
C TYR A 114 4.01 -3.79 6.15
N ASP A 115 3.36 -3.74 7.31
CA ASP A 115 3.51 -2.65 8.28
C ASP A 115 4.76 -2.96 9.14
N PRO A 116 5.86 -2.21 8.96
CA PRO A 116 7.09 -2.51 9.68
C PRO A 116 7.08 -1.98 11.12
N ILE A 117 6.18 -1.05 11.47
CA ILE A 117 6.04 -0.55 12.84
C ILE A 117 5.41 -1.62 13.73
N ARG A 118 4.38 -2.31 13.21
CA ARG A 118 3.65 -3.36 13.95
C ARG A 118 4.21 -4.77 13.72
N ASP A 119 5.17 -4.91 12.80
CA ASP A 119 5.62 -6.20 12.26
C ASP A 119 4.42 -7.06 11.80
N GLU A 120 3.50 -6.44 11.06
CA GLU A 120 2.32 -7.10 10.49
C GLU A 120 2.55 -7.37 9.01
N MET A 121 2.69 -8.66 8.66
CA MET A 121 2.79 -9.16 7.29
C MET A 121 1.45 -9.72 6.85
N PHE A 122 0.69 -8.93 6.10
CA PHE A 122 -0.48 -9.38 5.38
C PHE A 122 -0.04 -10.01 4.06
N SER A 123 -0.58 -11.18 3.73
CA SER A 123 -0.13 -11.92 2.55
C SER A 123 -1.24 -12.77 1.94
N ALA A 124 -1.23 -12.89 0.62
CA ALA A 124 -2.20 -13.71 -0.11
C ALA A 124 -1.58 -14.31 -1.38
N THR A 125 -2.07 -15.49 -1.75
CA THR A 125 -1.85 -16.12 -3.06
C THR A 125 -3.20 -16.37 -3.70
N ALA A 126 -3.31 -16.17 -5.01
CA ALA A 126 -4.55 -16.41 -5.75
C ALA A 126 -5.10 -17.81 -5.48
N GLY A 127 -6.39 -17.91 -5.18
CA GLY A 127 -7.06 -19.16 -4.84
C GLY A 127 -6.77 -19.71 -3.44
N SER A 128 -6.01 -18.99 -2.60
CA SER A 128 -5.71 -19.37 -1.21
C SER A 128 -6.31 -18.39 -0.21
N ALA A 129 -6.34 -18.75 1.07
CA ALA A 129 -6.73 -17.85 2.15
C ALA A 129 -5.73 -16.69 2.30
N SER A 130 -6.23 -15.54 2.77
CA SER A 130 -5.37 -14.43 3.19
C SER A 130 -4.82 -14.71 4.59
N MET A 131 -3.60 -14.24 4.85
CA MET A 131 -2.89 -14.46 6.11
C MET A 131 -2.41 -13.15 6.71
N LEU A 132 -2.44 -13.05 8.03
CA LEU A 132 -1.71 -12.06 8.83
C LEU A 132 -0.69 -12.81 9.70
N ASN A 133 0.60 -12.56 9.50
CA ASN A 133 1.67 -13.21 10.26
C ASN A 133 1.57 -14.75 10.31
N GLY A 134 1.11 -15.34 9.20
CA GLY A 134 0.92 -16.79 9.06
C GLY A 134 -0.39 -17.33 9.64
N HIS A 135 -1.24 -16.48 10.23
CA HIS A 135 -2.57 -16.84 10.70
C HIS A 135 -3.61 -16.48 9.65
N HIS A 136 -4.59 -17.37 9.42
CA HIS A 136 -5.68 -17.11 8.49
C HIS A 136 -6.50 -15.91 8.96
N ILE A 137 -6.89 -15.06 8.02
CA ILE A 137 -7.78 -13.93 8.25
C ILE A 137 -8.99 -13.97 7.31
N GLU A 138 -10.11 -13.42 7.77
CA GLU A 138 -11.36 -13.36 7.04
C GLU A 138 -12.04 -12.01 7.28
N VAL A 139 -12.78 -11.54 6.28
CA VAL A 139 -13.59 -10.32 6.38
C VAL A 139 -14.70 -10.46 7.41
N THR A 140 -15.21 -9.34 7.93
CA THR A 140 -16.40 -9.38 8.78
C THR A 140 -17.63 -9.89 8.03
N THR A 141 -18.58 -10.50 8.76
CA THR A 141 -19.89 -10.90 8.23
C THR A 141 -20.98 -9.83 8.44
N ARG A 142 -20.60 -8.59 8.76
CA ARG A 142 -21.56 -7.51 9.02
C ARG A 142 -22.21 -7.07 7.71
N THR A 143 -23.54 -7.04 7.69
CA THR A 143 -24.32 -6.67 6.51
C THR A 143 -25.10 -5.37 6.68
N ASP A 144 -25.27 -4.89 7.92
CA ASP A 144 -25.90 -3.61 8.22
C ASP A 144 -24.83 -2.51 8.21
N PRO A 145 -24.85 -1.55 7.25
CA PRO A 145 -23.88 -0.48 7.19
C PRO A 145 -23.80 0.34 8.49
N SER A 146 -24.90 0.46 9.21
CA SER A 146 -24.96 1.22 10.46
C SER A 146 -24.18 0.58 11.62
N ASP A 147 -23.71 -0.66 11.47
CA ASP A 147 -22.77 -1.37 12.35
C ASP A 147 -21.36 -1.52 11.73
N CYS A 148 -21.15 -1.04 10.50
CA CYS A 148 -19.87 -1.13 9.80
C CYS A 148 -19.04 0.15 9.98
N SER A 149 -17.72 0.00 10.15
CA SER A 149 -16.77 1.07 9.92
C SER A 149 -16.29 1.03 8.47
N VAL A 150 -16.15 2.19 7.82
CA VAL A 150 -15.66 2.29 6.44
C VAL A 150 -14.32 3.02 6.42
N ALA A 151 -13.35 2.47 5.71
CA ALA A 151 -12.10 3.14 5.41
C ALA A 151 -12.30 4.13 4.26
N TRP A 152 -11.61 5.27 4.33
CA TRP A 152 -11.82 6.37 3.41
C TRP A 152 -10.52 7.13 3.19
N ALA A 153 -10.08 7.19 1.94
CA ALA A 153 -8.92 7.96 1.53
C ALA A 153 -9.37 9.27 0.89
N GLN A 154 -8.78 10.39 1.30
CA GLN A 154 -9.06 11.68 0.68
C GLN A 154 -8.36 11.77 -0.69
N ARG A 155 -9.13 12.11 -1.72
CA ARG A 155 -8.59 12.49 -3.02
C ARG A 155 -9.42 13.61 -3.62
N GLY A 156 -8.77 14.72 -3.97
CA GLY A 156 -9.36 15.87 -4.64
C GLY A 156 -8.33 16.46 -5.58
N VAL A 157 -8.47 16.19 -6.88
CA VAL A 157 -7.52 16.63 -7.91
C VAL A 157 -7.92 17.99 -8.47
N ASN A 158 -9.23 18.26 -8.45
CA ASN A 158 -9.85 19.50 -8.91
C ASN A 158 -11.11 19.82 -8.09
N PRO A 159 -11.68 21.04 -8.20
CA PRO A 159 -12.84 21.46 -7.42
C PRO A 159 -14.09 20.57 -7.60
N ASP A 160 -14.31 20.01 -8.79
CA ASP A 160 -15.47 19.14 -9.04
C ASP A 160 -15.32 17.80 -8.28
N ASP A 161 -14.10 17.25 -8.25
CA ASP A 161 -13.78 16.05 -7.46
C ASP A 161 -13.90 16.31 -5.97
N GLU A 162 -13.49 17.49 -5.48
CA GLU A 162 -13.69 17.89 -4.08
C GLU A 162 -15.17 17.96 -3.70
N VAL A 163 -16.02 18.53 -4.58
CA VAL A 163 -17.47 18.58 -4.34
C VAL A 163 -18.05 17.18 -4.28
N ARG A 164 -17.69 16.30 -5.22
CA ARG A 164 -18.13 14.89 -5.24
C ARG A 164 -17.66 14.13 -4.00
N PHE A 165 -16.40 14.32 -3.62
CA PHE A 165 -15.80 13.72 -2.44
C PHE A 165 -16.56 14.13 -1.18
N ASN A 166 -16.79 15.42 -0.99
CA ASN A 166 -17.50 15.95 0.18
C ASN A 166 -18.94 15.44 0.25
N ALA A 167 -19.64 15.34 -0.90
CA ALA A 167 -20.98 14.78 -0.96
C ALA A 167 -20.99 13.28 -0.59
N ALA A 168 -20.04 12.50 -1.12
CA ALA A 168 -19.91 11.08 -0.81
C ALA A 168 -19.54 10.84 0.66
N LEU A 169 -18.66 11.66 1.22
CA LEU A 169 -18.28 11.61 2.63
C LEU A 169 -19.46 11.93 3.55
N ALA A 170 -20.26 12.95 3.20
CA ALA A 170 -21.46 13.30 3.96
C ALA A 170 -22.49 12.16 3.96
N GLU A 171 -22.65 11.48 2.83
CA GLU A 171 -23.54 10.31 2.75
C GLU A 171 -22.98 9.12 3.53
N ALA A 172 -21.69 8.82 3.39
CA ALA A 172 -21.04 7.76 4.16
C ALA A 172 -21.18 7.99 5.68
N ALA A 173 -21.09 9.24 6.14
CA ALA A 173 -21.23 9.61 7.55
C ALA A 173 -22.66 9.41 8.09
N ARG A 174 -23.67 9.34 7.21
CA ARG A 174 -25.06 9.04 7.57
C ARG A 174 -25.35 7.55 7.59
N VAL A 175 -24.65 6.79 6.75
CA VAL A 175 -24.91 5.36 6.51
C VAL A 175 -24.08 4.47 7.43
N PHE A 176 -22.81 4.79 7.62
CA PHE A 176 -21.88 3.94 8.35
C PHE A 176 -21.77 4.31 9.83
N TYR A 177 -21.49 3.31 10.68
CA TYR A 177 -21.24 3.53 12.10
C TYR A 177 -20.11 4.55 12.31
N ARG A 178 -19.01 4.38 11.57
CA ARG A 178 -17.87 5.27 11.59
C ARG A 178 -17.12 5.30 10.27
N ILE A 179 -16.47 6.44 10.03
CA ILE A 179 -15.46 6.60 9.00
C ILE A 179 -14.08 6.51 9.64
N ARG A 180 -13.13 5.89 8.93
CA ARG A 180 -11.70 5.83 9.26
C ARG A 180 -10.92 6.45 8.11
N MET A 181 -10.02 7.36 8.44
CA MET A 181 -9.09 7.98 7.49
C MET A 181 -7.73 7.95 8.17
N THR A 182 -6.90 6.98 7.79
CA THR A 182 -5.69 6.65 8.53
C THR A 182 -4.41 7.01 7.77
N GLY A 183 -4.53 7.34 6.48
CA GLY A 183 -3.44 7.88 5.67
C GLY A 183 -2.57 6.83 4.96
N SER A 184 -2.92 5.55 5.04
CA SER A 184 -2.31 4.45 4.27
C SER A 184 -3.42 3.58 3.67
N SER A 185 -3.55 3.61 2.34
CA SER A 185 -4.65 2.92 1.64
C SER A 185 -4.47 1.41 1.65
N ALA A 186 -3.22 0.94 1.63
CA ALA A 186 -2.88 -0.47 1.64
C ALA A 186 -3.14 -1.06 3.03
N ILE A 187 -2.73 -0.40 4.13
CA ILE A 187 -3.08 -0.85 5.50
C ILE A 187 -4.60 -0.90 5.68
N GLU A 188 -5.32 0.12 5.22
CA GLU A 188 -6.78 0.14 5.32
C GLU A 188 -7.43 -1.05 4.60
N THR A 189 -6.94 -1.39 3.40
CA THR A 189 -7.41 -2.55 2.64
C THR A 189 -7.04 -3.86 3.33
N ALA A 190 -5.84 -3.95 3.90
CA ALA A 190 -5.36 -5.11 4.64
C ALA A 190 -6.19 -5.37 5.91
N TRP A 191 -6.56 -4.31 6.63
CA TRP A 191 -7.45 -4.40 7.79
C TRP A 191 -8.86 -4.83 7.38
N VAL A 192 -9.40 -4.35 6.26
CA VAL A 192 -10.68 -4.87 5.74
C VAL A 192 -10.61 -6.39 5.50
N ALA A 193 -9.51 -6.89 4.94
CA ALA A 193 -9.29 -8.34 4.77
C ALA A 193 -9.17 -9.10 6.10
N ALA A 194 -8.82 -8.41 7.19
CA ALA A 194 -8.67 -8.96 8.53
C ALA A 194 -9.91 -8.82 9.44
N GLY A 195 -10.97 -8.15 8.97
CA GLY A 195 -12.24 -8.02 9.68
C GLY A 195 -12.33 -6.78 10.56
#